data_AF-A0A2E0V571-F1
#
_entry.id   AF-A0A2E0V571-F1
#
_cell.length_a   1.000
_cell.length_b   1.000
_cell.length_c   1.000
_cell.angle_alpha   90.00
_cell.angle_beta   90.00
_cell.angle_gamma   90.00
#
_symmetry.space_group_name_H-M   'P 1'
#
loop_
_entity.id
_entity.type
_entity.pdbx_description
1 polymer ?
#
loop_
_entity_poly.entity_id
_entity_poly.type
_entity_poly.pdbx_seq_one_letter_code
_entity_poly.pdbx_strand_id
1 'polypeptide(L)'
;MDGVHSGEGLVGSRRTGRGTFRVAGDLIDAGWMRGRTGENPCSILMMARVLISGFLAAFAIFVMLAGGAIAQVRVNTVLALSDSPDVNVLNVTLSALGIEDQEESELSGTVNAILSIDPATDEVSEFTLSSGDLTASDMSFSLELGPISVADVDLSGIRATIATSLQGPVIPGSGQFDASLHQVTLYEGAIAGSAITGEIDENFTESPVTGSGAGTGTVTLSRTAVEGNIVTYDVLVVLPLEFSSPIQDGVDVIVNSTVQMEGAIEVPLDPYLGWAELNGIPDAPFEEDHDGDGVPNGLLWALGYNANDRPSLFTPDLFIPGQVDLIVTPGPVGIRAPVFVEGNFDEEGWTLLDPFLLLGFENPVPVGEDWPIVIFLSGDRNFVRLRVEKP
;
A
#
# COMPACT_ATOMS: atom_id res chain seq x y z
N MET A 1 7.28 46.72 50.69
CA MET A 1 6.20 47.04 49.73
C MET A 1 6.87 47.75 48.58
N ASP A 2 6.81 47.14 47.41
CA ASP A 2 7.78 47.28 46.33
C ASP A 2 7.95 48.70 45.77
N GLY A 3 9.21 48.96 45.42
CA GLY A 3 9.68 50.15 44.73
C GLY A 3 9.81 49.95 43.22
N VAL A 4 9.80 51.09 42.54
CA VAL A 4 9.85 51.33 41.09
C VAL A 4 11.28 51.51 40.60
N HIS A 5 11.59 51.08 39.37
CA HIS A 5 12.53 51.70 38.40
C HIS A 5 12.17 51.14 37.01
N SER A 6 11.64 51.86 36.01
CA SER A 6 12.06 53.07 35.26
C SER A 6 13.20 52.86 34.28
N GLY A 7 12.95 53.10 32.98
CA GLY A 7 13.95 53.15 31.90
C GLY A 7 13.34 53.44 30.52
N GLU A 8 13.31 54.72 30.15
CA GLU A 8 12.87 55.30 28.87
C GLU A 8 13.87 55.07 27.71
N GLY A 9 13.42 55.25 26.47
CA GLY A 9 14.29 55.37 25.30
C GLY A 9 13.55 55.72 24.00
N LEU A 10 13.47 57.02 23.71
CA LEU A 10 12.81 57.66 22.55
C LEU A 10 13.62 57.60 21.23
N VAL A 11 12.91 57.95 20.14
CA VAL A 11 13.36 58.66 18.91
C VAL A 11 13.65 57.82 17.66
N GLY A 12 12.95 58.15 16.55
CA GLY A 12 13.52 57.97 15.20
C GLY A 12 12.53 57.92 14.03
N SER A 13 12.03 59.08 13.59
CA SER A 13 11.15 59.21 12.40
C SER A 13 11.86 59.04 11.04
N ARG A 14 11.04 58.82 10.00
CA ARG A 14 11.23 59.08 8.54
C ARG A 14 11.95 58.00 7.69
N ARG A 15 11.23 57.41 6.74
CA ARG A 15 11.14 57.92 5.34
C ARG A 15 10.16 57.12 4.49
N THR A 16 9.30 57.86 3.80
CA THR A 16 8.55 57.52 2.58
C THR A 16 9.46 57.33 1.36
N GLY A 17 9.07 56.44 0.44
CA GLY A 17 9.52 56.34 -0.96
C GLY A 17 9.19 54.94 -1.49
N ARG A 18 8.18 54.70 -2.34
CA ARG A 18 7.97 55.09 -3.75
C ARG A 18 9.13 54.71 -4.68
N GLY A 19 8.84 53.77 -5.59
CA GLY A 19 9.70 53.34 -6.70
C GLY A 19 10.23 51.91 -6.50
N THR A 20 10.39 51.05 -7.49
CA THR A 20 10.20 51.12 -8.94
C THR A 20 10.39 49.66 -9.40
N PHE A 21 9.45 49.12 -10.17
CA PHE A 21 9.63 47.87 -10.91
C PHE A 21 10.61 48.18 -12.04
N ARG A 22 11.82 47.59 -12.01
CA ARG A 22 12.78 47.67 -13.12
C ARG A 22 12.70 46.39 -13.94
N VAL A 23 12.12 46.55 -15.12
CA VAL A 23 12.38 45.72 -16.30
C VAL A 23 13.77 46.12 -16.81
N ALA A 24 14.65 45.14 -17.01
CA ALA A 24 15.85 45.30 -17.82
C ALA A 24 15.67 44.43 -19.06
N GLY A 25 15.55 45.08 -20.21
CA GLY A 25 15.79 44.47 -21.50
C GLY A 25 17.07 45.07 -22.09
N ASP A 26 17.76 44.28 -22.90
CA ASP A 26 18.62 44.72 -24.01
C ASP A 26 18.47 43.61 -25.09
N LEU A 27 17.80 43.82 -26.23
CA LEU A 27 18.21 44.52 -27.46
C LEU A 27 19.46 43.94 -28.15
N ILE A 28 19.28 43.04 -29.12
CA ILE A 28 20.15 42.85 -30.30
C ILE A 28 19.23 42.36 -31.44
N ASP A 29 18.76 43.24 -32.33
CA ASP A 29 19.38 43.75 -33.57
C ASP A 29 19.12 42.87 -34.81
N ALA A 30 18.40 43.44 -35.77
CA ALA A 30 17.98 42.81 -37.02
C ALA A 30 18.90 43.27 -38.14
N GLY A 31 19.83 42.40 -38.55
CA GLY A 31 20.77 42.63 -39.65
C GLY A 31 20.58 41.64 -40.79
N TRP A 32 20.41 42.17 -42.00
CA TRP A 32 20.20 41.51 -43.28
C TRP A 32 21.28 40.49 -43.68
N MET A 33 20.90 39.42 -44.41
CA MET A 33 21.51 39.00 -45.70
C MET A 33 20.64 37.97 -46.45
N ARG A 34 20.51 38.18 -47.77
CA ARG A 34 19.89 37.31 -48.77
C ARG A 34 20.73 36.06 -49.05
N GLY A 35 20.06 34.93 -49.35
CA GLY A 35 20.38 34.17 -50.58
C GLY A 35 20.63 32.65 -50.47
N ARG A 36 19.81 31.92 -51.25
CA ARG A 36 20.08 30.66 -51.98
C ARG A 36 20.16 29.30 -51.25
N THR A 37 19.15 28.49 -51.56
CA THR A 37 19.19 27.11 -52.11
C THR A 37 20.38 26.22 -51.73
N GLY A 38 20.07 25.10 -51.09
CA GLY A 38 20.96 23.93 -51.00
C GLY A 38 20.36 22.87 -50.08
N GLU A 39 19.68 21.90 -50.68
CA GLU A 39 19.34 20.64 -50.05
C GLU A 39 20.61 19.99 -49.46
N ASN A 40 20.52 19.42 -48.25
CA ASN A 40 21.16 18.14 -47.93
C ASN A 40 20.55 17.50 -46.67
N PRO A 41 20.46 16.15 -46.62
CA PRO A 41 19.61 15.42 -45.69
C PRO A 41 20.44 14.92 -44.49
N CYS A 42 20.12 15.37 -43.28
CA CYS A 42 20.73 14.78 -42.07
C CYS A 42 19.89 14.90 -40.79
N SER A 43 18.57 15.08 -40.90
CA SER A 43 17.69 15.23 -39.73
C SER A 43 16.67 14.11 -39.52
N ILE A 44 16.74 13.02 -40.31
CA ILE A 44 15.79 11.90 -40.23
C ILE A 44 16.22 10.82 -39.21
N LEU A 45 17.41 10.93 -38.62
CA LEU A 45 17.95 9.91 -37.71
C LEU A 45 18.12 10.39 -36.26
N MET A 46 17.24 11.27 -35.76
CA MET A 46 17.20 11.59 -34.32
C MET A 46 15.81 11.92 -33.77
N MET A 47 14.76 11.51 -34.51
CA MET A 47 13.36 11.62 -34.07
C MET A 47 12.63 10.27 -34.07
N ALA A 48 13.36 9.17 -34.24
CA ALA A 48 12.83 7.80 -34.28
C ALA A 48 13.22 6.95 -33.05
N ARG A 49 13.79 7.55 -31.99
CA ARG A 49 14.19 6.83 -30.76
C ARG A 49 13.44 7.24 -29.48
N VAL A 50 12.44 8.12 -29.58
CA VAL A 50 11.56 8.47 -28.45
C VAL A 50 10.13 7.92 -28.63
N LEU A 51 9.85 7.25 -29.75
CA LEU A 51 8.51 6.74 -30.09
C LEU A 51 8.33 5.22 -29.94
N ILE A 52 9.32 4.49 -29.40
CA ILE A 52 9.24 3.03 -29.22
C ILE A 52 9.27 2.62 -27.73
N SER A 53 9.62 3.51 -26.81
CA SER A 53 9.62 3.25 -25.36
C SER A 53 8.30 3.60 -24.65
N GLY A 54 7.34 4.21 -25.33
CA GLY A 54 6.01 4.56 -24.77
C GLY A 54 4.90 3.55 -25.08
N PHE A 55 5.13 2.60 -25.99
CA PHE A 55 4.06 1.70 -26.47
C PHE A 55 3.94 0.40 -25.65
N LEU A 56 4.94 0.06 -24.83
CA LEU A 56 4.89 -1.10 -23.94
C LEU A 56 4.24 -0.79 -22.58
N ALA A 57 4.37 0.44 -22.07
CA ALA A 57 3.71 0.86 -20.84
C ALA A 57 2.19 1.05 -21.00
N ALA A 58 1.74 1.51 -22.17
CA ALA A 58 0.32 1.63 -22.48
C ALA A 58 -0.38 0.26 -22.64
N PHE A 59 0.35 -0.79 -23.06
CA PHE A 59 -0.24 -2.12 -23.22
C PHE A 59 -0.38 -2.87 -21.88
N ALA A 60 0.47 -2.58 -20.88
CA ALA A 60 0.32 -3.14 -19.53
C ALA A 60 -0.88 -2.52 -18.78
N ILE A 61 -1.20 -1.25 -19.03
CA ILE A 61 -2.37 -0.57 -18.45
C ILE A 61 -3.67 -0.98 -19.17
N PHE A 62 -3.62 -1.29 -20.47
CA PHE A 62 -4.83 -1.66 -21.22
C PHE A 62 -5.32 -3.10 -20.95
N VAL A 63 -4.47 -4.00 -20.48
CA VAL A 63 -4.87 -5.37 -20.14
C VAL A 63 -5.60 -5.45 -18.78
N MET A 64 -5.46 -4.44 -17.91
CA MET A 64 -6.28 -4.34 -16.69
C MET A 64 -7.71 -3.80 -16.94
N LEU A 65 -7.98 -3.23 -18.12
CA LEU A 65 -9.25 -2.52 -18.41
C LEU A 65 -10.29 -3.38 -19.15
N ALA A 66 -10.02 -4.67 -19.41
CA ALA A 66 -10.95 -5.58 -20.10
C ALA A 66 -11.20 -6.91 -19.37
N GLY A 67 -10.62 -7.10 -18.18
CA GLY A 67 -11.07 -8.15 -17.27
C GLY A 67 -12.24 -7.60 -16.47
N GLY A 68 -13.41 -8.25 -16.53
CA GLY A 68 -14.51 -7.94 -15.62
C GLY A 68 -13.95 -7.88 -14.20
N ALA A 69 -14.21 -6.78 -13.51
CA ALA A 69 -13.67 -6.59 -12.17
C ALA A 69 -14.33 -7.64 -11.28
N ILE A 70 -13.61 -8.72 -11.02
CA ILE A 70 -14.10 -9.87 -10.30
C ILE A 70 -14.32 -9.45 -8.85
N ALA A 71 -15.37 -9.97 -8.22
CA ALA A 71 -15.78 -9.65 -6.86
C ALA A 71 -14.76 -10.03 -5.79
N GLN A 72 -13.74 -9.21 -5.62
CA GLN A 72 -12.77 -9.40 -4.56
C GLN A 72 -13.38 -8.93 -3.24
N VAL A 73 -13.42 -9.82 -2.26
CA VAL A 73 -13.81 -9.52 -0.89
C VAL A 73 -12.56 -9.29 -0.08
N ARG A 74 -12.40 -8.08 0.46
CA ARG A 74 -11.31 -7.74 1.35
C ARG A 74 -11.66 -8.10 2.79
N VAL A 75 -10.92 -9.02 3.40
CA VAL A 75 -11.22 -9.56 4.73
C VAL A 75 -9.97 -9.55 5.61
N ASN A 76 -10.17 -9.22 6.89
CA ASN A 76 -9.11 -9.27 7.91
C ASN A 76 -9.13 -10.63 8.62
N THR A 77 -7.95 -11.15 8.93
CA THR A 77 -7.79 -12.36 9.75
C THR A 77 -6.56 -12.28 10.63
N VAL A 78 -6.48 -13.18 11.62
CA VAL A 78 -5.30 -13.38 12.47
C VAL A 78 -4.69 -14.72 12.09
N LEU A 79 -3.42 -14.69 11.70
CA LEU A 79 -2.64 -15.88 11.38
C LEU A 79 -1.66 -16.15 12.53
N ALA A 80 -1.60 -17.38 13.02
CA ALA A 80 -0.61 -17.82 14.00
C ALA A 80 0.63 -18.38 13.27
N LEU A 81 1.81 -18.24 13.85
CA LEU A 81 2.97 -18.97 13.35
C LEU A 81 2.73 -20.48 13.51
N SER A 82 2.99 -21.25 12.45
CA SER A 82 2.81 -22.71 12.42
C SER A 82 3.79 -23.43 13.36
N ASP A 83 3.30 -24.51 14.00
CA ASP A 83 4.12 -25.44 14.79
C ASP A 83 4.74 -26.56 13.94
N SER A 84 4.72 -26.42 12.60
CA SER A 84 5.33 -27.40 11.69
C SER A 84 6.85 -27.48 11.91
N PRO A 85 7.47 -28.66 11.74
CA PRO A 85 8.92 -28.79 11.88
C PRO A 85 9.66 -27.97 10.82
N ASP A 86 10.84 -27.47 11.17
CA ASP A 86 11.77 -26.76 10.29
C ASP A 86 11.27 -25.44 9.67
N VAL A 87 10.13 -24.92 10.15
CA VAL A 87 9.62 -23.57 9.82
C VAL A 87 9.55 -22.71 11.07
N ASN A 88 9.53 -21.39 10.90
CA ASN A 88 9.57 -20.43 11.99
C ASN A 88 10.82 -20.57 12.87
N VAL A 89 11.92 -21.12 12.32
CA VAL A 89 13.23 -21.15 12.96
C VAL A 89 14.13 -20.15 12.26
N LEU A 90 14.67 -19.18 13.01
CA LEU A 90 15.72 -18.30 12.55
C LEU A 90 17.05 -19.04 12.63
N ASN A 91 17.68 -19.26 11.50
CA ASN A 91 19.07 -19.66 11.43
C ASN A 91 19.93 -18.41 11.41
N VAL A 92 20.62 -18.14 12.50
CA VAL A 92 21.43 -16.95 12.68
C VAL A 92 22.89 -17.36 12.66
N THR A 93 23.66 -16.79 11.75
CA THR A 93 25.11 -16.99 11.66
C THR A 93 25.81 -15.70 12.06
N LEU A 94 26.66 -15.78 13.07
CA LEU A 94 27.57 -14.71 13.47
C LEU A 94 28.95 -14.98 12.86
N SER A 95 29.47 -14.05 12.06
CA SER A 95 30.77 -14.18 11.40
C SER A 95 31.71 -13.05 11.82
N ALA A 96 32.92 -13.41 12.25
CA ALA A 96 33.98 -12.45 12.57
C ALA A 96 35.34 -13.00 12.16
N LEU A 97 36.13 -12.22 11.41
CA LEU A 97 37.47 -12.59 10.94
C LEU A 97 37.55 -13.94 10.20
N GLY A 98 36.45 -14.34 9.54
CA GLY A 98 36.35 -15.63 8.83
C GLY A 98 36.12 -16.84 9.74
N ILE A 99 35.73 -16.62 11.00
CA ILE A 99 35.22 -17.62 11.93
C ILE A 99 33.72 -17.40 12.04
N GLU A 100 32.96 -18.49 12.04
CA GLU A 100 31.51 -18.47 12.05
C GLU A 100 31.00 -19.36 13.17
N ASP A 101 29.95 -18.88 13.82
CA ASP A 101 29.12 -19.67 14.72
C ASP A 101 27.65 -19.54 14.30
N GLN A 102 26.87 -20.59 14.54
CA GLN A 102 25.48 -20.66 14.12
C GLN A 102 24.60 -21.12 15.26
N GLU A 103 23.53 -20.35 15.50
CA GLU A 103 22.48 -20.68 16.46
C GLU A 103 21.12 -20.70 15.75
N GLU A 104 20.19 -21.42 16.37
CA GLU A 104 18.80 -21.48 15.96
C GLU A 104 17.93 -20.77 17.00
N SER A 105 16.96 -19.99 16.52
CA SER A 105 15.96 -19.35 17.38
C SER A 105 14.56 -19.63 16.90
N GLU A 106 13.71 -20.15 17.79
CA GLU A 106 12.32 -20.45 17.50
C GLU A 106 11.49 -19.17 17.54
N LEU A 107 10.75 -18.91 16.47
CA LEU A 107 9.77 -17.84 16.37
C LEU A 107 8.38 -18.34 16.74
N SER A 108 7.69 -17.57 17.55
CA SER A 108 6.29 -17.77 17.88
C SER A 108 5.55 -16.44 17.90
N GLY A 109 4.24 -16.48 17.65
CA GLY A 109 3.44 -15.26 17.66
C GLY A 109 2.25 -15.31 16.72
N THR A 110 1.65 -14.14 16.52
CA THR A 110 0.47 -13.95 15.65
C THR A 110 0.62 -12.70 14.81
N VAL A 111 0.02 -12.73 13.63
CA VAL A 111 0.07 -11.68 12.63
C VAL A 111 -1.33 -11.34 12.13
N ASN A 112 -1.67 -10.06 12.15
CA ASN A 112 -2.90 -9.54 11.55
C ASN A 112 -2.70 -9.35 10.05
N ALA A 113 -3.47 -10.09 9.25
CA ALA A 113 -3.41 -10.07 7.80
C ALA A 113 -4.71 -9.56 7.18
N ILE A 114 -4.58 -8.97 6.01
CA ILE A 114 -5.68 -8.56 5.14
C ILE A 114 -5.51 -9.31 3.82
N LEU A 115 -6.56 -10.00 3.38
CA LEU A 115 -6.59 -10.71 2.11
C LEU A 115 -7.70 -10.17 1.23
N SER A 116 -7.43 -10.04 -0.07
CA SER A 116 -8.44 -9.80 -1.09
C SER A 116 -8.71 -11.12 -1.82
N ILE A 117 -9.88 -11.71 -1.54
CA ILE A 117 -10.25 -13.08 -1.95
C ILE A 117 -11.41 -13.04 -2.94
N ASP A 118 -11.29 -13.74 -4.06
CA ASP A 118 -12.42 -14.04 -4.93
C ASP A 118 -13.02 -15.40 -4.54
N PRO A 119 -14.22 -15.42 -3.91
CA PRO A 119 -14.85 -16.66 -3.46
C PRO A 119 -15.39 -17.52 -4.63
N ALA A 120 -15.52 -16.98 -5.84
CA ALA A 120 -15.96 -17.75 -7.00
C ALA A 120 -14.82 -18.59 -7.59
N THR A 121 -13.58 -18.10 -7.54
CA THR A 121 -12.40 -18.77 -8.08
C THR A 121 -11.48 -19.36 -7.02
N ASP A 122 -11.69 -19.03 -5.74
CA ASP A 122 -10.83 -19.39 -4.61
C ASP A 122 -9.42 -18.77 -4.71
N GLU A 123 -9.29 -17.64 -5.39
CA GLU A 123 -8.00 -16.96 -5.65
C GLU A 123 -7.79 -15.74 -4.74
N VAL A 124 -6.52 -15.46 -4.43
CA VAL A 124 -6.08 -14.28 -3.70
C VAL A 124 -5.37 -13.33 -4.66
N SER A 125 -5.74 -12.06 -4.62
CA SER A 125 -5.14 -10.99 -5.45
C SER A 125 -4.25 -10.04 -4.64
N GLU A 126 -4.45 -9.98 -3.32
CA GLU A 126 -3.70 -9.12 -2.41
C GLU A 126 -3.54 -9.79 -1.05
N PHE A 127 -2.37 -9.64 -0.46
CA PHE A 127 -2.03 -10.10 0.88
C PHE A 127 -1.19 -9.03 1.58
N THR A 128 -1.74 -8.43 2.63
CA THR A 128 -1.10 -7.35 3.37
C THR A 128 -1.00 -7.71 4.84
N LEU A 129 0.20 -7.66 5.40
CA LEU A 129 0.45 -7.80 6.83
C LEU A 129 0.34 -6.42 7.48
N SER A 130 -0.66 -6.24 8.32
CA SER A 130 -0.90 -4.96 8.98
C SER A 130 -0.01 -4.75 10.21
N SER A 131 0.20 -5.82 10.97
CA SER A 131 1.10 -5.88 12.13
C SER A 131 1.22 -7.34 12.57
N GLY A 132 2.32 -7.69 13.22
CA GLY A 132 2.44 -8.94 13.95
C GLY A 132 3.28 -8.73 15.20
N ASP A 133 3.07 -9.57 16.20
CA ASP A 133 3.90 -9.63 17.39
C ASP A 133 4.55 -11.00 17.44
N LEU A 134 5.86 -11.01 17.26
CA LEU A 134 6.70 -12.20 17.21
C LEU A 134 7.68 -12.17 18.38
N THR A 135 7.93 -13.34 18.96
CA THR A 135 8.95 -13.56 19.97
C THR A 135 9.93 -14.60 19.46
N ALA A 136 11.22 -14.33 19.65
CA ALA A 136 12.29 -15.27 19.31
C ALA A 136 12.92 -15.82 20.61
N SER A 137 13.35 -17.07 20.62
CA SER A 137 14.12 -17.62 21.74
C SER A 137 15.51 -16.99 21.83
N ASP A 138 16.04 -16.94 23.05
CA ASP A 138 17.39 -16.44 23.32
C ASP A 138 18.45 -17.28 22.58
N MET A 139 19.55 -16.65 22.17
CA MET A 139 20.68 -17.27 21.46
C MET A 139 22.00 -16.87 22.12
N SER A 140 23.02 -17.72 22.01
CA SER A 140 24.35 -17.49 22.56
C SER A 140 25.40 -17.94 21.55
N PHE A 141 26.26 -17.03 21.09
CA PHE A 141 27.30 -17.30 20.12
C PHE A 141 28.68 -17.26 20.78
N SER A 142 29.56 -18.20 20.43
CA SER A 142 30.93 -18.24 20.90
C SER A 142 31.91 -18.55 19.76
N LEU A 143 32.63 -17.52 19.32
CA LEU A 143 33.64 -17.63 18.28
C LEU A 143 35.03 -17.75 18.91
N GLU A 144 35.70 -18.88 18.69
CA GLU A 144 37.04 -19.15 19.22
C GLU A 144 38.06 -19.45 18.10
N LEU A 145 39.26 -18.87 18.22
CA LEU A 145 40.43 -19.22 17.41
C LEU A 145 41.51 -19.87 18.28
N GLY A 146 41.40 -21.17 18.50
CA GLY A 146 42.27 -21.88 19.44
C GLY A 146 41.99 -21.41 20.88
N PRO A 147 42.99 -20.97 21.66
CA PRO A 147 42.76 -20.49 23.03
C PRO A 147 42.30 -19.02 23.12
N ILE A 148 42.02 -18.37 21.99
CA ILE A 148 41.63 -16.94 21.93
C ILE A 148 40.14 -16.87 21.63
N SER A 149 39.35 -16.28 22.53
CA SER A 149 37.97 -15.86 22.25
C SER A 149 37.99 -14.65 21.32
N VAL A 150 37.29 -14.76 20.20
CA VAL A 150 37.16 -13.73 19.17
C VAL A 150 35.88 -12.93 19.39
N ALA A 151 34.79 -13.62 19.72
CA ALA A 151 33.54 -13.01 20.17
C ALA A 151 32.76 -13.98 21.07
N ASP A 152 32.05 -13.42 22.03
CA ASP A 152 31.10 -14.10 22.91
C ASP A 152 29.89 -13.17 23.04
N VAL A 153 28.74 -13.58 22.52
CA VAL A 153 27.58 -12.71 22.28
C VAL A 153 26.29 -13.41 22.64
N ASP A 154 25.54 -12.83 23.56
CA ASP A 154 24.21 -13.27 23.97
C ASP A 154 23.12 -12.36 23.37
N LEU A 155 22.08 -12.96 22.83
CA LEU A 155 20.85 -12.30 22.40
C LEU A 155 19.73 -12.74 23.34
N SER A 156 19.04 -11.78 23.97
CA SER A 156 17.98 -12.10 24.93
C SER A 156 16.74 -11.23 24.77
N GLY A 157 15.58 -11.84 25.03
CA GLY A 157 14.29 -11.15 25.08
C GLY A 157 13.86 -10.52 23.76
N ILE A 158 14.20 -11.17 22.63
CA ILE A 158 13.97 -10.62 21.30
C ILE A 158 12.47 -10.60 20.98
N ARG A 159 11.97 -9.40 20.63
CA ARG A 159 10.63 -9.24 20.06
C ARG A 159 10.70 -8.51 18.73
N ALA A 160 9.88 -8.97 17.81
CA ALA A 160 9.83 -8.47 16.46
C ALA A 160 8.41 -8.20 16.02
N THR A 161 8.26 -7.26 15.09
CA THR A 161 7.01 -7.05 14.36
C THR A 161 7.21 -7.33 12.89
N ILE A 162 6.14 -7.75 12.21
CA ILE A 162 6.12 -7.97 10.77
C ILE A 162 5.00 -7.15 10.12
N ALA A 163 5.32 -6.45 9.04
CA ALA A 163 4.36 -5.62 8.32
C ALA A 163 4.70 -5.52 6.83
N THR A 164 3.70 -5.19 6.01
CA THR A 164 3.87 -4.91 4.58
C THR A 164 4.01 -3.39 4.37
N SER A 165 4.95 -2.98 3.51
CA SER A 165 5.35 -1.56 3.37
C SER A 165 4.35 -0.66 2.60
N LEU A 166 3.54 -1.21 1.70
CA LEU A 166 2.55 -0.45 0.90
C LEU A 166 1.32 -1.30 0.58
N GLN A 167 1.50 -2.29 -0.29
CA GLN A 167 0.51 -3.30 -0.70
C GLN A 167 1.29 -4.57 -1.09
N GLY A 168 0.75 -5.75 -0.77
CA GLY A 168 1.35 -7.03 -1.17
C GLY A 168 0.55 -7.66 -2.31
N PRO A 169 0.80 -7.31 -3.58
CA PRO A 169 0.11 -7.94 -4.70
C PRO A 169 0.42 -9.43 -4.74
N VAL A 170 -0.62 -10.23 -4.96
CA VAL A 170 -0.54 -11.67 -5.11
C VAL A 170 -0.92 -12.01 -6.55
N ILE A 171 -0.16 -12.90 -7.18
CA ILE A 171 -0.48 -13.41 -8.51
C ILE A 171 -1.66 -14.38 -8.36
N PRO A 172 -2.85 -14.06 -8.91
CA PRO A 172 -4.01 -14.95 -8.83
C PRO A 172 -3.71 -16.30 -9.49
N GLY A 173 -4.29 -17.37 -8.96
CA GLY A 173 -4.09 -18.75 -9.40
C GLY A 173 -2.81 -19.42 -8.89
N SER A 174 -1.70 -18.68 -8.68
CA SER A 174 -0.48 -19.25 -8.07
C SER A 174 -0.33 -18.92 -6.59
N GLY A 175 -0.97 -17.85 -6.12
CA GLY A 175 -0.83 -17.39 -4.73
C GLY A 175 0.54 -16.79 -4.42
N GLN A 176 1.38 -16.55 -5.43
CA GLN A 176 2.75 -16.06 -5.24
C GLN A 176 2.78 -14.55 -5.03
N PHE A 177 3.63 -14.09 -4.10
CA PHE A 177 3.89 -12.68 -3.85
C PHE A 177 5.39 -12.40 -3.68
N ASP A 178 5.77 -11.13 -3.84
CA ASP A 178 7.14 -10.67 -3.61
C ASP A 178 7.40 -10.52 -2.11
N ALA A 179 8.26 -11.39 -1.56
CA ALA A 179 8.56 -11.39 -0.13
C ALA A 179 9.27 -10.10 0.33
N SER A 180 9.91 -9.36 -0.59
CA SER A 180 10.65 -8.13 -0.26
C SER A 180 9.76 -6.97 0.19
N LEU A 181 8.46 -7.05 -0.09
CA LEU A 181 7.47 -6.07 0.34
C LEU A 181 7.07 -6.21 1.82
N HIS A 182 7.45 -7.33 2.45
CA HIS A 182 7.20 -7.66 3.85
C HIS A 182 8.48 -7.42 4.65
N GLN A 183 8.38 -6.68 5.74
CA GLN A 183 9.49 -6.28 6.58
C GLN A 183 9.30 -6.80 7.99
N VAL A 184 10.39 -7.31 8.57
CA VAL A 184 10.50 -7.69 9.97
C VAL A 184 11.33 -6.62 10.67
N THR A 185 10.85 -6.13 11.80
CA THR A 185 11.57 -5.16 12.63
C THR A 185 11.72 -5.72 14.04
N LEU A 186 12.95 -5.89 14.49
CA LEU A 186 13.30 -6.18 15.88
C LEU A 186 13.18 -4.87 16.67
N TYR A 187 12.30 -4.83 17.67
CA TYR A 187 11.99 -3.60 18.41
C TYR A 187 12.19 -3.73 19.93
N GLU A 188 12.43 -4.94 20.44
CA GLU A 188 12.73 -5.20 21.85
C GLU A 188 13.77 -6.31 21.94
N GLY A 189 14.53 -6.32 23.04
CA GLY A 189 15.61 -7.26 23.29
C GLY A 189 16.99 -6.58 23.29
N ALA A 190 18.00 -7.34 23.70
CA ALA A 190 19.37 -6.84 23.83
C ALA A 190 20.37 -7.83 23.23
N ILE A 191 21.43 -7.27 22.66
CA ILE A 191 22.67 -7.98 22.32
C ILE A 191 23.71 -7.54 23.35
N ALA A 192 24.26 -8.48 24.11
CA ALA A 192 25.31 -8.21 25.09
C ALA A 192 26.49 -9.17 24.90
N GLY A 193 27.70 -8.69 25.11
CA GLY A 193 28.87 -9.55 24.99
C GLY A 193 30.18 -8.81 24.79
N SER A 194 31.14 -9.51 24.22
CA SER A 194 32.44 -8.94 23.87
C SER A 194 32.95 -9.50 22.56
N ALA A 195 33.69 -8.69 21.83
CA ALA A 195 34.44 -9.08 20.65
C ALA A 195 35.86 -8.52 20.72
N ILE A 196 36.72 -8.98 19.82
CA ILE A 196 38.10 -8.48 19.70
C ILE A 196 38.18 -6.95 19.47
N THR A 197 37.11 -6.36 18.95
CA THR A 197 36.95 -4.91 18.70
C THR A 197 36.49 -4.11 19.91
N GLY A 198 35.88 -4.75 20.92
CA GLY A 198 35.34 -4.08 22.11
C GLY A 198 34.16 -4.83 22.77
N GLU A 199 33.58 -4.23 23.79
CA GLU A 199 32.30 -4.69 24.36
C GLU A 199 31.14 -4.43 23.38
N ILE A 200 30.17 -5.32 23.39
CA ILE A 200 28.92 -5.20 22.64
C ILE A 200 27.80 -5.02 23.66
N ASP A 201 27.05 -3.93 23.56
CA ASP A 201 25.88 -3.62 24.40
C ASP A 201 24.91 -2.80 23.55
N GLU A 202 24.05 -3.50 22.80
CA GLU A 202 23.07 -2.92 21.90
C GLU A 202 21.66 -3.29 22.38
N ASN A 203 20.73 -2.34 22.30
CA ASN A 203 19.34 -2.53 22.71
C ASN A 203 18.40 -2.18 21.56
N PHE A 204 17.59 -3.15 21.11
CA PHE A 204 16.67 -2.96 19.99
C PHE A 204 15.52 -2.00 20.31
N THR A 205 15.27 -1.73 21.59
CA THR A 205 14.33 -0.69 22.03
C THR A 205 14.82 0.71 21.67
N GLU A 206 16.15 0.91 21.69
CA GLU A 206 16.78 2.20 21.39
C GLU A 206 17.16 2.30 19.91
N SER A 207 17.61 1.19 19.34
CA SER A 207 18.06 1.06 17.95
C SER A 207 17.38 -0.14 17.27
N PRO A 208 16.13 -0.02 16.79
CA PRO A 208 15.44 -1.09 16.09
C PRO A 208 16.17 -1.51 14.80
N VAL A 209 16.15 -2.80 14.51
CA VAL A 209 16.76 -3.37 13.29
C VAL A 209 15.66 -3.88 12.37
N THR A 210 15.68 -3.46 11.11
CA THR A 210 14.69 -3.88 10.10
C THR A 210 15.35 -4.68 8.99
N GLY A 211 14.75 -5.81 8.64
CA GLY A 211 15.10 -6.63 7.48
C GLY A 211 13.86 -6.89 6.60
N SER A 212 14.06 -6.99 5.30
CA SER A 212 13.00 -7.39 4.36
C SER A 212 13.00 -8.91 4.15
N GLY A 213 11.84 -9.46 3.76
CA GLY A 213 11.79 -10.79 3.17
C GLY A 213 12.55 -10.86 1.85
N ALA A 214 12.81 -12.08 1.38
CA ALA A 214 13.60 -12.28 0.17
C ALA A 214 13.02 -13.39 -0.71
N GLY A 215 13.00 -13.17 -2.02
CA GLY A 215 12.47 -14.15 -2.97
C GLY A 215 10.94 -14.13 -3.08
N THR A 216 10.34 -15.31 -3.24
CA THR A 216 8.91 -15.46 -3.52
C THR A 216 8.21 -16.16 -2.36
N GLY A 217 7.27 -15.48 -1.74
CA GLY A 217 6.35 -16.08 -0.78
C GLY A 217 5.11 -16.63 -1.46
N THR A 218 4.32 -17.40 -0.71
CA THR A 218 3.05 -17.97 -1.18
C THR A 218 1.95 -17.82 -0.15
N VAL A 219 0.74 -17.48 -0.60
CA VAL A 219 -0.51 -17.59 0.16
C VAL A 219 -1.39 -18.63 -0.50
N THR A 220 -1.86 -19.60 0.28
CA THR A 220 -2.73 -20.69 -0.17
C THR A 220 -4.04 -20.65 0.60
N LEU A 221 -5.15 -20.73 -0.13
CA LEU A 221 -6.47 -20.93 0.44
C LEU A 221 -6.90 -22.38 0.23
N SER A 222 -7.43 -23.00 1.27
CA SER A 222 -8.06 -24.32 1.19
C SER A 222 -9.49 -24.22 1.70
N ARG A 223 -10.46 -24.31 0.80
CA ARG A 223 -11.89 -24.27 1.16
C ARG A 223 -12.24 -25.46 2.06
N THR A 224 -12.74 -25.19 3.26
CA THR A 224 -13.08 -26.21 4.27
C THR A 224 -14.57 -26.42 4.44
N ALA A 225 -15.38 -25.35 4.32
CA ALA A 225 -16.84 -25.42 4.47
C ALA A 225 -17.56 -24.36 3.61
N VAL A 226 -18.83 -24.63 3.31
CA VAL A 226 -19.77 -23.66 2.73
C VAL A 226 -21.09 -23.78 3.47
N GLU A 227 -21.49 -22.71 4.18
CA GLU A 227 -22.73 -22.64 4.95
C GLU A 227 -23.52 -21.40 4.53
N GLY A 228 -24.61 -21.61 3.79
CA GLY A 228 -25.40 -20.51 3.26
C GLY A 228 -24.58 -19.63 2.31
N ASN A 229 -24.43 -18.35 2.65
CA ASN A 229 -23.64 -17.38 1.89
C ASN A 229 -22.17 -17.30 2.36
N ILE A 230 -21.72 -18.11 3.32
CA ILE A 230 -20.35 -18.03 3.85
C ILE A 230 -19.52 -19.22 3.38
N VAL A 231 -18.30 -18.93 2.92
CA VAL A 231 -17.23 -19.91 2.69
C VAL A 231 -16.18 -19.77 3.77
N THR A 232 -15.77 -20.88 4.35
CA THR A 232 -14.63 -20.92 5.26
C THR A 232 -13.41 -21.47 4.51
N TYR A 233 -12.27 -20.78 4.66
CA TYR A 233 -10.98 -21.22 4.14
C TYR A 233 -9.98 -21.39 5.27
N ASP A 234 -9.15 -22.42 5.18
CA ASP A 234 -7.85 -22.44 5.85
C ASP A 234 -6.88 -21.61 5.01
N VAL A 235 -6.10 -20.77 5.70
CA VAL A 235 -5.10 -19.89 5.10
C VAL A 235 -3.73 -20.40 5.52
N LEU A 236 -2.86 -20.64 4.54
CA LEU A 236 -1.45 -20.97 4.76
C LEU A 236 -0.59 -19.95 4.02
N VAL A 237 0.29 -19.28 4.74
CA VAL A 237 1.26 -18.33 4.18
C VAL A 237 2.66 -18.83 4.45
N VAL A 238 3.51 -18.82 3.43
CA VAL A 238 4.95 -19.11 3.54
C VAL A 238 5.71 -17.88 3.07
N LEU A 239 6.52 -17.33 3.97
CA LEU A 239 7.33 -16.14 3.75
C LEU A 239 8.82 -16.47 3.96
N PRO A 240 9.62 -16.53 2.90
CA PRO A 240 11.07 -16.60 3.03
C PRO A 240 11.67 -15.28 3.54
N LEU A 241 12.58 -15.39 4.50
CA LEU A 241 13.35 -14.28 5.07
C LEU A 241 14.85 -14.54 4.87
N GLU A 242 15.54 -13.56 4.28
CA GLU A 242 16.99 -13.55 4.18
C GLU A 242 17.46 -12.10 4.30
N PHE A 243 18.22 -11.79 5.33
CA PHE A 243 18.86 -10.49 5.47
C PHE A 243 20.19 -10.59 6.19
N SER A 244 21.08 -9.64 5.91
CA SER A 244 22.34 -9.49 6.62
C SER A 244 22.48 -8.08 7.15
N SER A 245 23.01 -7.96 8.36
CA SER A 245 23.32 -6.68 8.98
C SER A 245 24.63 -6.79 9.74
N PRO A 246 25.56 -5.84 9.57
CA PRO A 246 26.71 -5.75 10.47
C PRO A 246 26.23 -5.30 11.85
N ILE A 247 26.69 -5.97 12.92
CA ILE A 247 26.52 -5.47 14.30
C ILE A 247 27.58 -4.40 14.58
N GLN A 248 28.80 -4.61 14.08
CA GLN A 248 29.94 -3.71 14.21
C GLN A 248 30.93 -3.95 13.07
N ASP A 249 31.92 -3.07 12.90
CA ASP A 249 32.95 -3.21 11.88
C ASP A 249 33.66 -4.58 11.98
N GLY A 250 33.46 -5.42 10.96
CA GLY A 250 34.08 -6.74 10.86
C GLY A 250 33.35 -7.87 11.59
N VAL A 251 32.13 -7.62 12.10
CA VAL A 251 31.22 -8.65 12.62
C VAL A 251 29.88 -8.58 11.90
N ASP A 252 29.61 -9.59 11.10
CA ASP A 252 28.40 -9.71 10.28
C ASP A 252 27.43 -10.70 10.91
N VAL A 253 26.14 -10.36 10.86
CA VAL A 253 25.04 -11.30 11.15
C VAL A 253 24.27 -11.59 9.89
N ILE A 254 24.08 -12.88 9.64
CA ILE A 254 23.28 -13.39 8.53
C ILE A 254 22.10 -14.13 9.15
N VAL A 255 20.89 -13.79 8.73
CA VAL A 255 19.66 -14.42 9.18
C VAL A 255 18.98 -15.09 7.99
N ASN A 256 18.69 -16.38 8.12
CA ASN A 256 17.92 -17.15 7.16
C ASN A 256 16.73 -17.81 7.85
N SER A 257 15.53 -17.68 7.29
CA SER A 257 14.36 -18.34 7.84
C SER A 257 13.26 -18.53 6.79
N THR A 258 12.34 -19.45 7.09
CA THR A 258 11.05 -19.54 6.42
C THR A 258 9.97 -19.36 7.47
N VAL A 259 9.27 -18.23 7.44
CA VAL A 259 8.14 -17.96 8.32
C VAL A 259 6.89 -18.56 7.70
N GLN A 260 6.25 -19.48 8.43
CA GLN A 260 5.00 -20.09 8.03
C GLN A 260 3.89 -19.65 8.98
N MET A 261 2.80 -19.11 8.43
CA MET A 261 1.65 -18.63 9.18
C MET A 261 0.38 -19.37 8.74
N GLU A 262 -0.46 -19.71 9.70
CA GLU A 262 -1.68 -20.48 9.50
C GLU A 262 -2.87 -19.83 10.21
N GLY A 263 -4.04 -19.93 9.61
CA GLY A 263 -5.27 -19.44 10.21
C GLY A 263 -6.50 -19.86 9.42
N ALA A 264 -7.65 -19.31 9.79
CA ALA A 264 -8.90 -19.51 9.06
C ALA A 264 -9.53 -18.16 8.74
N ILE A 265 -10.31 -18.12 7.67
CA ILE A 265 -11.03 -16.92 7.25
C ILE A 265 -12.40 -17.28 6.69
N GLU A 266 -13.40 -16.47 7.04
CA GLU A 266 -14.76 -16.59 6.53
C GLU A 266 -15.00 -15.47 5.51
N VAL A 267 -15.48 -15.86 4.33
CA VAL A 267 -15.69 -14.95 3.19
C VAL A 267 -17.09 -15.17 2.65
N PRO A 268 -17.90 -14.12 2.49
CA PRO A 268 -19.18 -14.25 1.81
C PRO A 268 -19.02 -14.62 0.33
N LEU A 269 -19.78 -15.60 -0.16
CA LEU A 269 -19.90 -15.96 -1.59
C LEU A 269 -20.40 -14.78 -2.41
N ASP A 270 -21.46 -14.13 -1.91
CA ASP A 270 -22.02 -12.90 -2.46
C ASP A 270 -21.89 -11.81 -1.37
N PRO A 271 -20.86 -10.94 -1.44
CA PRO A 271 -20.63 -9.91 -0.43
C PRO A 271 -21.76 -8.87 -0.37
N TYR A 272 -22.54 -8.70 -1.45
CA TYR A 272 -23.73 -7.86 -1.42
C TYR A 272 -24.84 -8.51 -0.58
N LEU A 273 -25.09 -9.82 -0.74
CA LEU A 273 -26.09 -10.52 0.08
C LEU A 273 -25.73 -10.48 1.58
N GLY A 274 -24.45 -10.66 1.91
CA GLY A 274 -23.99 -10.54 3.31
C GLY A 274 -24.25 -9.14 3.88
N TRP A 275 -23.97 -8.09 3.10
CA TRP A 275 -24.31 -6.72 3.48
C TRP A 275 -25.82 -6.50 3.62
N ALA A 276 -26.62 -7.04 2.70
CA ALA A 276 -28.06 -6.88 2.69
C ALA A 276 -28.70 -7.54 3.94
N GLU A 277 -28.25 -8.74 4.30
CA GLU A 277 -28.65 -9.44 5.53
C GLU A 277 -28.30 -8.64 6.79
N LEU A 278 -27.07 -8.13 6.89
CA LEU A 278 -26.63 -7.31 8.03
C LEU A 278 -27.43 -6.01 8.18
N ASN A 279 -27.88 -5.44 7.06
CA ASN A 279 -28.70 -4.24 7.03
C ASN A 279 -30.20 -4.50 7.19
N GLY A 280 -30.62 -5.76 7.39
CA GLY A 280 -32.02 -6.12 7.58
C GLY A 280 -32.86 -6.08 6.30
N ILE A 281 -32.21 -6.14 5.13
CA ILE A 281 -32.83 -6.10 3.80
C ILE A 281 -32.42 -7.30 2.93
N PRO A 282 -32.49 -8.55 3.43
CA PRO A 282 -31.85 -9.74 2.83
C PRO A 282 -32.27 -10.07 1.38
N ASP A 283 -33.46 -9.64 0.95
CA ASP A 283 -33.98 -9.88 -0.40
C ASP A 283 -33.96 -8.62 -1.28
N ALA A 284 -33.36 -7.52 -0.81
CA ALA A 284 -33.31 -6.28 -1.57
C ALA A 284 -32.52 -6.48 -2.86
N PRO A 285 -33.08 -6.16 -4.04
CA PRO A 285 -32.35 -6.28 -5.29
C PRO A 285 -31.20 -5.26 -5.37
N PHE A 286 -30.08 -5.67 -5.95
CA PHE A 286 -28.86 -4.86 -6.07
C PHE A 286 -29.08 -3.52 -6.78
N GLU A 287 -29.87 -3.51 -7.85
CA GLU A 287 -30.16 -2.33 -8.67
C GLU A 287 -31.35 -1.51 -8.16
N GLU A 288 -32.07 -2.00 -7.14
CA GLU A 288 -33.18 -1.26 -6.55
C GLU A 288 -32.68 -0.29 -5.49
N ASP A 289 -33.57 0.59 -5.08
CA ASP A 289 -33.38 1.56 -4.01
C ASP A 289 -34.41 1.22 -2.94
N HIS A 290 -33.93 0.67 -1.81
CA HIS A 290 -34.80 0.15 -0.78
C HIS A 290 -35.58 1.26 -0.03
N ASP A 291 -34.97 2.42 0.18
CA ASP A 291 -35.54 3.50 1.01
C ASP A 291 -36.09 4.68 0.19
N GLY A 292 -35.89 4.65 -1.14
CA GLY A 292 -36.43 5.61 -2.10
C GLY A 292 -35.67 6.93 -2.14
N ASP A 293 -34.41 6.96 -1.72
CA ASP A 293 -33.58 8.18 -1.67
C ASP A 293 -32.89 8.54 -3.00
N GLY A 294 -32.97 7.65 -3.99
CA GLY A 294 -32.38 7.78 -5.32
C GLY A 294 -31.00 7.14 -5.46
N VAL A 295 -30.48 6.44 -4.44
CA VAL A 295 -29.20 5.72 -4.47
C VAL A 295 -29.45 4.21 -4.48
N PRO A 296 -29.02 3.47 -5.52
CA PRO A 296 -29.20 2.02 -5.55
C PRO A 296 -28.47 1.30 -4.41
N ASN A 297 -29.03 0.21 -3.91
CA ASN A 297 -28.49 -0.61 -2.82
C ASN A 297 -27.06 -1.08 -3.12
N GLY A 298 -26.80 -1.51 -4.35
CA GLY A 298 -25.48 -1.93 -4.79
C GLY A 298 -24.45 -0.80 -4.71
N LEU A 299 -24.86 0.44 -4.98
CA LEU A 299 -23.98 1.61 -4.89
C LEU A 299 -23.71 1.97 -3.41
N LEU A 300 -24.71 1.88 -2.53
CA LEU A 300 -24.51 2.04 -1.09
C LEU A 300 -23.52 0.99 -0.55
N TRP A 301 -23.73 -0.28 -0.92
CA TRP A 301 -22.84 -1.38 -0.57
C TRP A 301 -21.41 -1.16 -1.05
N ALA A 302 -21.22 -0.86 -2.34
CA ALA A 302 -19.90 -0.64 -2.94
C ALA A 302 -19.19 0.59 -2.36
N LEU A 303 -19.93 1.61 -1.92
CA LEU A 303 -19.36 2.78 -1.26
C LEU A 303 -19.21 2.59 0.26
N GLY A 304 -19.65 1.47 0.81
CA GLY A 304 -19.49 1.13 2.22
C GLY A 304 -20.45 1.79 3.19
N TYR A 305 -21.59 2.24 2.69
CA TYR A 305 -22.68 2.79 3.48
C TYR A 305 -23.59 1.69 4.02
N ASN A 306 -24.37 2.01 5.05
CA ASN A 306 -25.51 1.20 5.48
C ASN A 306 -26.72 1.46 4.58
N ALA A 307 -27.70 0.56 4.61
CA ALA A 307 -28.88 0.63 3.75
C ALA A 307 -29.78 1.86 3.97
N ASN A 308 -29.63 2.56 5.09
CA ASN A 308 -30.41 3.75 5.42
C ASN A 308 -29.57 5.05 5.38
N ASP A 309 -28.30 4.94 5.00
CA ASP A 309 -27.44 6.11 4.83
C ASP A 309 -27.78 6.82 3.53
N ARG A 310 -27.68 8.15 3.53
CA ARG A 310 -28.11 9.01 2.40
C ARG A 310 -26.96 9.88 1.91
N PRO A 311 -26.00 9.31 1.17
CA PRO A 311 -24.81 10.02 0.79
C PRO A 311 -25.07 11.09 -0.28
N SER A 312 -24.43 12.25 -0.14
CA SER A 312 -24.41 13.27 -1.18
C SER A 312 -23.32 12.95 -2.19
N LEU A 313 -23.66 12.23 -3.26
CA LEU A 313 -22.68 11.76 -4.24
C LEU A 313 -22.23 12.87 -5.22
N PHE A 314 -23.12 13.77 -5.61
CA PHE A 314 -22.84 14.82 -6.59
C PHE A 314 -23.07 16.20 -5.96
N THR A 315 -22.02 17.02 -5.93
CA THR A 315 -22.11 18.41 -5.47
C THR A 315 -21.71 19.34 -6.62
N PRO A 316 -22.60 20.22 -7.11
CA PRO A 316 -22.24 21.16 -8.17
C PRO A 316 -21.17 22.14 -7.67
N ASP A 317 -20.16 22.43 -8.50
CA ASP A 317 -19.16 23.45 -8.19
C ASP A 317 -19.82 24.84 -8.29
N LEU A 318 -19.74 25.62 -7.21
CA LEU A 318 -20.37 26.94 -7.10
C LEU A 318 -19.57 28.05 -7.82
N PHE A 319 -18.32 27.79 -8.19
CA PHE A 319 -17.37 28.75 -8.76
C PHE A 319 -17.07 28.50 -10.23
N ILE A 320 -17.22 27.27 -10.72
CA ILE A 320 -16.95 26.89 -12.11
C ILE A 320 -18.24 26.35 -12.76
N PRO A 321 -18.98 27.18 -13.52
CA PRO A 321 -20.18 26.74 -14.23
C PRO A 321 -19.87 25.56 -15.18
N GLY A 322 -20.62 24.47 -15.02
CA GLY A 322 -20.43 23.24 -15.81
C GLY A 322 -19.58 22.18 -15.13
N GLN A 323 -18.88 22.49 -14.04
CA GLN A 323 -18.16 21.51 -13.23
C GLN A 323 -19.07 20.90 -12.15
N VAL A 324 -18.96 19.60 -11.94
CA VAL A 324 -19.62 18.86 -10.86
C VAL A 324 -18.53 18.10 -10.11
N ASP A 325 -18.38 18.40 -8.82
CA ASP A 325 -17.46 17.66 -7.98
C ASP A 325 -18.16 16.42 -7.45
N LEU A 326 -17.57 15.25 -7.68
CA LEU A 326 -18.06 13.97 -7.16
C LEU A 326 -17.35 13.65 -5.84
N ILE A 327 -17.73 14.36 -4.77
CA ILE A 327 -17.12 14.09 -3.47
C ILE A 327 -17.75 12.84 -2.88
N VAL A 328 -17.13 11.68 -3.11
CA VAL A 328 -17.53 10.42 -2.50
C VAL A 328 -16.77 10.25 -1.19
N THR A 329 -17.46 10.42 -0.07
CA THR A 329 -16.90 10.16 1.26
C THR A 329 -17.34 8.77 1.70
N PRO A 330 -16.60 7.69 1.41
CA PRO A 330 -17.20 6.39 1.44
C PRO A 330 -17.38 5.94 2.90
N GLY A 331 -18.37 5.09 3.15
CA GLY A 331 -18.82 4.77 4.49
C GLY A 331 -17.77 4.00 5.32
N PRO A 332 -17.99 3.92 6.65
CA PRO A 332 -16.99 3.46 7.62
C PRO A 332 -16.71 1.95 7.56
N VAL A 333 -17.49 1.18 6.81
CA VAL A 333 -17.48 -0.30 6.86
C VAL A 333 -17.30 -0.95 5.48
N GLY A 334 -16.85 -0.19 4.47
CA GLY A 334 -16.96 -0.59 3.08
C GLY A 334 -16.09 -1.77 2.64
N ILE A 335 -16.73 -2.75 2.00
CA ILE A 335 -16.11 -3.85 1.24
C ILE A 335 -15.76 -3.34 -0.18
N ARG A 336 -15.34 -2.07 -0.27
CA ARG A 336 -15.54 -1.12 -1.39
C ARG A 336 -15.32 -1.77 -2.77
N ALA A 337 -16.41 -2.16 -3.44
CA ALA A 337 -16.34 -2.80 -4.76
C ALA A 337 -15.94 -1.80 -5.86
N PRO A 338 -15.47 -2.28 -7.02
CA PRO A 338 -15.12 -1.41 -8.12
C PRO A 338 -16.29 -0.50 -8.54
N VAL A 339 -16.05 0.80 -8.57
CA VAL A 339 -17.00 1.81 -9.04
C VAL A 339 -16.57 2.25 -10.44
N PHE A 340 -17.52 2.35 -11.35
CA PHE A 340 -17.31 2.84 -12.70
C PHE A 340 -17.98 4.19 -12.84
N VAL A 341 -17.24 5.16 -13.36
CA VAL A 341 -17.79 6.47 -13.70
C VAL A 341 -18.11 6.46 -15.18
N GLU A 342 -19.37 6.69 -15.54
CA GLU A 342 -19.82 6.72 -16.92
C GLU A 342 -20.38 8.08 -17.29
N GLY A 343 -20.03 8.54 -18.48
CA GLY A 343 -20.53 9.77 -19.07
C GLY A 343 -21.39 9.50 -20.30
N ASN A 344 -22.39 10.36 -20.49
CA ASN A 344 -23.17 10.47 -21.70
C ASN A 344 -23.12 11.94 -22.16
N PHE A 345 -22.28 12.19 -23.17
CA PHE A 345 -21.89 13.54 -23.63
C PHE A 345 -22.52 13.92 -24.98
N ASP A 346 -22.98 12.92 -25.74
CA ASP A 346 -23.48 13.06 -27.11
C ASP A 346 -24.88 12.44 -27.30
N GLU A 347 -25.53 11.99 -26.21
CA GLU A 347 -26.80 11.26 -26.23
C GLU A 347 -26.72 9.90 -26.98
N GLU A 348 -25.53 9.44 -27.40
CA GLU A 348 -25.33 8.17 -28.13
C GLU A 348 -25.20 6.95 -27.21
N GLY A 349 -25.00 7.17 -25.91
CA GLY A 349 -24.97 6.11 -24.92
C GLY A 349 -24.14 6.45 -23.68
N TRP A 350 -24.09 5.50 -22.75
CA TRP A 350 -23.20 5.58 -21.60
C TRP A 350 -21.84 4.98 -21.97
N THR A 351 -20.78 5.72 -21.68
CA THR A 351 -19.39 5.29 -21.93
C THR A 351 -18.56 5.50 -20.68
N LEU A 352 -17.58 4.62 -20.43
CA LEU A 352 -16.63 4.82 -19.35
C LEU A 352 -15.91 6.15 -19.55
N LEU A 353 -15.89 6.97 -18.50
CA LEU A 353 -15.16 8.23 -18.51
C LEU A 353 -13.66 7.97 -18.63
N ASP A 354 -12.98 8.81 -19.40
CA ASP A 354 -11.53 8.77 -19.54
C ASP A 354 -10.89 9.01 -18.14
N PRO A 355 -9.95 8.15 -17.68
CA PRO A 355 -9.23 8.36 -16.43
C PRO A 355 -8.57 9.75 -16.31
N PHE A 356 -8.22 10.42 -17.41
CA PHE A 356 -7.69 11.79 -17.36
C PHE A 356 -8.71 12.84 -16.93
N LEU A 357 -10.00 12.51 -16.96
CA LEU A 357 -11.10 13.36 -16.48
C LEU A 357 -11.48 13.06 -15.02
N LEU A 358 -10.83 12.07 -14.41
CA LEU A 358 -11.00 11.65 -13.02
C LEU A 358 -9.73 11.96 -12.24
N LEU A 359 -9.76 12.96 -11.37
CA LEU A 359 -8.65 13.21 -10.45
C LEU A 359 -8.87 12.47 -9.14
N GLY A 360 -7.81 11.82 -8.65
CA GLY A 360 -7.83 11.13 -7.36
C GLY A 360 -8.77 9.92 -7.35
N PHE A 361 -8.89 9.21 -8.47
CA PHE A 361 -9.75 8.03 -8.55
C PHE A 361 -8.92 6.75 -8.42
N GLU A 362 -9.00 6.11 -7.25
CA GLU A 362 -8.54 4.73 -7.04
C GLU A 362 -9.74 3.79 -7.10
N ASN A 363 -9.55 2.64 -7.74
CA ASN A 363 -10.60 1.67 -7.98
C ASN A 363 -10.09 0.24 -7.78
N PRO A 364 -10.61 -0.52 -6.80
CA PRO A 364 -11.59 -0.11 -5.79
C PRO A 364 -11.10 1.03 -4.88
N VAL A 365 -12.04 1.73 -4.23
CA VAL A 365 -11.70 2.83 -3.32
C VAL A 365 -11.06 2.27 -2.03
N PRO A 366 -9.90 2.75 -1.57
CA PRO A 366 -9.23 2.23 -0.37
C PRO A 366 -10.09 2.35 0.90
N VAL A 367 -10.07 1.35 1.79
CA VAL A 367 -10.85 1.36 3.05
C VAL A 367 -10.31 2.40 4.03
N GLY A 368 -11.19 3.20 4.65
CA GLY A 368 -10.83 4.07 5.78
C GLY A 368 -10.32 5.47 5.41
N GLU A 369 -10.27 5.81 4.12
CA GLU A 369 -9.88 7.14 3.65
C GLU A 369 -11.06 7.89 3.01
N ASP A 370 -11.16 9.19 3.33
CA ASP A 370 -12.04 10.14 2.66
C ASP A 370 -11.36 10.58 1.36
N TRP A 371 -11.90 10.12 0.23
CA TRP A 371 -11.30 10.36 -1.08
C TRP A 371 -12.20 11.25 -1.94
N PRO A 372 -11.91 12.56 -2.04
CA PRO A 372 -12.66 13.43 -2.92
C PRO A 372 -12.29 13.11 -4.38
N ILE A 373 -13.19 12.45 -5.10
CA ILE A 373 -13.06 12.26 -6.54
C ILE A 373 -13.52 13.55 -7.22
N VAL A 374 -12.78 14.03 -8.21
CA VAL A 374 -13.19 15.24 -8.95
C VAL A 374 -13.37 14.87 -10.42
N ILE A 375 -14.54 15.21 -10.96
CA ILE A 375 -14.90 14.96 -12.36
C ILE A 375 -15.03 16.30 -13.06
N PHE A 376 -14.26 16.49 -14.14
CA PHE A 376 -14.43 17.66 -14.99
C PHE A 376 -15.46 17.38 -16.08
N LEU A 377 -16.58 18.10 -16.02
CA LEU A 377 -17.56 18.12 -17.10
C LEU A 377 -17.43 19.42 -17.87
N SER A 378 -17.37 19.33 -19.20
CA SER A 378 -17.30 20.49 -20.09
C SER A 378 -18.42 20.44 -21.12
N GLY A 379 -19.37 21.37 -21.07
CA GLY A 379 -20.46 21.48 -22.05
C GLY A 379 -21.85 21.66 -21.43
N ASP A 380 -22.83 21.96 -22.29
CA ASP A 380 -24.18 22.38 -21.87
C ASP A 380 -25.15 21.19 -21.58
N ARG A 381 -24.76 19.94 -21.89
CA ARG A 381 -25.60 18.73 -21.75
C ARG A 381 -24.78 17.45 -21.53
N ASN A 382 -24.13 17.34 -20.38
CA ASN A 382 -23.39 16.14 -20.01
C ASN A 382 -24.08 15.47 -18.84
N PHE A 383 -24.32 14.16 -18.96
CA PHE A 383 -24.78 13.35 -17.84
C PHE A 383 -23.64 12.47 -17.36
N VAL A 384 -23.54 12.32 -16.04
CA VAL A 384 -22.61 11.40 -15.40
C VAL A 384 -23.41 10.51 -14.46
N ARG A 385 -23.00 9.25 -14.36
CA ARG A 385 -23.48 8.34 -13.32
C ARG A 385 -22.32 7.53 -12.74
N LEU A 386 -22.55 7.07 -11.52
CA LEU A 386 -21.78 5.97 -10.95
C LEU A 386 -22.49 4.66 -11.27
N ARG A 387 -21.74 3.65 -11.67
CA ARG A 387 -22.20 2.30 -11.90
C ARG A 387 -21.34 1.35 -11.10
N VAL A 388 -21.96 0.33 -10.55
CA VAL A 388 -21.28 -0.77 -9.87
C VAL A 388 -21.75 -2.06 -10.52
N GLU A 389 -20.93 -3.11 -10.42
CA GLU A 389 -21.31 -4.43 -10.89
C GLU A 389 -21.67 -5.29 -9.69
N LYS A 390 -22.71 -6.11 -9.86
CA LYS A 390 -23.01 -7.11 -8.86
C LYS A 390 -21.81 -8.06 -8.78
N PRO A 391 -21.30 -8.34 -7.57
CA PRO A 391 -20.21 -9.28 -7.36
C PRO A 391 -20.52 -10.68 -7.91
#